data_AF-A0A8J2KMH4-F1
#
_entry.id   AF-A0A8J2KMH4-F1
#
_cell.length_a   1.000
_cell.length_b   1.000
_cell.length_c   1.000
_cell.angle_alpha   90.00
_cell.angle_beta   90.00
_cell.angle_gamma   90.00
#
_symmetry.space_group_name_H-M   'P 1'
#
loop_
_entity.id
_entity.type
_entity.pdbx_description
1 polymer ?
#
loop_
_entity_poly.entity_id
_entity_poly.type
_entity_poly.pdbx_seq_one_letter_code
_entity_poly.pdbx_strand_id
1 'polypeptide(L)'
;MSAKNDPGYSDDLYVADIFLDLLEATRDGFKKDPMKLQGSETIMQPKTSQQSGVCSTSTDEVDSPLSINFKPIQKYLGDLSCSTECRNSIFQTCGQKEPIPIRLITHPLNKLRKIGEGAFGEVYAGQFNRNTVSRIFKIVAIEGKKFVNDQKQRKFKEIQPEIVICQELNKLRTGYNGCFTDGFVNLHNARICRGKYPKKLMDAWKNFKNHSGCENTKPDYPYNQLYAVFEHEFCGINVCMSHFKDHRQSLSIILQVAHALAAAEVACEFEHRDLHWGNVLIQETVNIYNVFTITGKFYRVPCCGLTSTIIDFSNSRITVDGNKIVFCDLANDDEQFIEGPDKVQFDVYKRMKRMTRNKWDKYTPKSNVVWIHYLTTKFLEDVSYTDIG
;
A
#
# COMPACT_ATOMS: atom_id res chain seq x y z
N MET A 1 -45.79 27.31 -5.70
CA MET A 1 -44.79 28.25 -5.16
C MET A 1 -44.45 27.78 -3.75
N SER A 2 -43.24 27.44 -3.33
CA SER A 2 -41.93 27.44 -3.96
C SER A 2 -41.13 26.27 -3.37
N ALA A 3 -40.54 25.45 -4.23
CA ALA A 3 -39.41 24.61 -3.84
C ALA A 3 -38.29 25.52 -3.34
N LYS A 4 -37.80 25.28 -2.11
CA LYS A 4 -36.53 25.87 -1.67
C LYS A 4 -35.43 24.98 -2.23
N ASN A 5 -34.70 25.53 -3.18
CA ASN A 5 -33.48 24.97 -3.74
C ASN A 5 -32.46 24.77 -2.61
N ASP A 6 -32.19 23.51 -2.31
CA ASP A 6 -30.96 23.09 -1.64
C ASP A 6 -29.81 23.31 -2.64
N PRO A 7 -28.75 24.07 -2.33
CA PRO A 7 -27.64 24.24 -3.27
C PRO A 7 -26.95 22.89 -3.41
N GLY A 8 -27.18 22.25 -4.56
CA GLY A 8 -26.61 20.96 -4.91
C GLY A 8 -25.10 20.97 -4.76
N TYR A 9 -24.62 20.32 -3.69
CA TYR A 9 -23.28 19.75 -3.68
C TYR A 9 -23.31 18.59 -4.66
N SER A 10 -22.52 18.69 -5.72
CA SER A 10 -22.18 17.58 -6.61
C SER A 10 -21.71 16.39 -5.75
N ASP A 11 -22.32 15.21 -5.96
CA ASP A 11 -22.07 13.98 -5.19
C ASP A 11 -20.68 13.35 -5.48
N ASP A 12 -19.94 13.89 -6.45
CA ASP A 12 -18.58 13.48 -6.80
C ASP A 12 -17.58 14.55 -6.37
N LEU A 13 -17.03 14.42 -5.16
CA LEU A 13 -15.88 15.19 -4.68
C LEU A 13 -14.63 14.33 -4.87
N TYR A 14 -13.87 14.58 -5.93
CA TYR A 14 -12.57 13.95 -6.14
C TYR A 14 -11.52 14.61 -5.25
N VAL A 15 -10.45 13.88 -4.89
CA VAL A 15 -9.26 14.49 -4.28
C VAL A 15 -8.76 15.66 -5.13
N ALA A 16 -8.94 15.59 -6.46
CA ALA A 16 -8.61 16.64 -7.43
C ALA A 16 -9.38 17.97 -7.22
N ASP A 17 -10.63 17.93 -6.74
CA ASP A 17 -11.45 19.15 -6.59
C ASP A 17 -11.08 19.92 -5.32
N ILE A 18 -10.79 19.21 -4.23
CA ILE A 18 -10.26 19.80 -2.99
C ILE A 18 -8.84 20.34 -3.20
N PHE A 19 -8.11 19.75 -4.14
CA PHE A 19 -6.74 20.14 -4.46
C PHE A 19 -6.64 21.51 -5.12
N LEU A 20 -7.62 21.90 -5.94
CA LEU A 20 -7.63 23.22 -6.57
C LEU A 20 -7.81 24.33 -5.52
N ASP A 21 -8.68 24.12 -4.53
CA ASP A 21 -8.88 25.07 -3.42
C ASP A 21 -7.64 25.18 -2.51
N LEU A 22 -6.95 24.06 -2.22
CA LEU A 22 -5.70 24.06 -1.45
C LEU A 22 -4.51 24.66 -2.24
N LEU A 23 -4.47 24.46 -3.56
CA LEU A 23 -3.48 25.08 -4.44
C LEU A 23 -3.71 26.59 -4.56
N GLU A 24 -4.96 27.06 -4.57
CA GLU A 24 -5.26 28.50 -4.56
C GLU A 24 -4.86 29.16 -3.23
N ALA A 25 -5.11 28.50 -2.09
CA ALA A 25 -4.68 28.98 -0.78
C ALA A 25 -3.15 29.04 -0.62
N THR A 26 -2.42 28.07 -1.19
CA THR A 26 -0.93 28.08 -1.19
C THR A 26 -0.34 29.06 -2.20
N ARG A 27 -1.04 29.37 -3.30
CA ARG A 27 -0.62 30.38 -4.29
C ARG A 27 -0.47 31.78 -3.68
N ASP A 28 -1.23 32.11 -2.65
CA ASP A 28 -1.12 33.39 -1.94
C ASP A 28 -0.07 33.37 -0.81
N GLY A 29 0.24 32.20 -0.26
CA GLY A 29 1.38 32.01 0.67
C GLY A 29 2.74 32.14 -0.01
N PHE A 30 2.88 31.61 -1.23
CA PHE A 30 4.14 31.68 -2.00
C PHE A 30 4.41 33.03 -2.68
N LYS A 31 3.41 33.92 -2.81
CA LYS A 31 3.63 35.28 -3.34
C LYS A 31 4.45 36.18 -2.41
N LYS A 32 4.67 35.78 -1.16
CA LYS A 32 5.43 36.59 -0.18
C LYS A 32 6.95 36.38 -0.23
N ASP A 33 7.48 35.53 -1.11
CA ASP A 33 8.94 35.41 -1.27
C ASP A 33 9.37 35.12 -2.73
N PRO A 34 9.65 36.16 -3.54
CA PRO A 34 10.05 35.99 -4.93
C PRO A 34 11.58 35.89 -5.04
N MET A 35 12.15 34.68 -4.99
CA MET A 35 13.52 34.48 -5.47
C MET A 35 13.54 34.16 -6.98
N LYS A 36 14.17 35.11 -7.70
CA LYS A 36 14.42 35.15 -9.14
C LYS A 36 15.07 33.85 -9.66
N LEU A 37 14.45 33.22 -10.65
CA LEU A 37 15.13 32.31 -11.57
C LEU A 37 15.20 33.00 -12.94
N GLN A 38 16.37 33.56 -13.26
CA GLN A 38 16.77 33.88 -14.62
C GLN A 38 17.38 32.62 -15.26
N GLY A 39 16.98 32.29 -16.49
CA GLY A 39 17.63 31.22 -17.27
C GLY A 39 16.68 30.58 -18.27
N SER A 40 16.70 31.12 -19.48
CA SER A 40 15.92 30.82 -20.68
C SER A 40 16.14 29.42 -21.29
N GLU A 41 15.05 28.91 -21.89
CA GLU A 41 14.91 28.20 -23.19
C GLU A 41 15.92 27.08 -23.53
N THR A 42 15.51 25.88 -23.96
CA THR A 42 14.99 25.64 -25.32
C THR A 42 14.37 24.24 -25.45
N ILE A 43 13.33 24.18 -26.28
CA ILE A 43 12.53 23.04 -26.72
C ILE A 43 13.32 22.13 -27.67
N MET A 44 13.22 20.80 -27.53
CA MET A 44 13.44 19.86 -28.64
C MET A 44 12.62 18.57 -28.46
N GLN A 45 11.68 18.35 -29.38
CA GLN A 45 11.00 17.07 -29.61
C GLN A 45 11.89 16.14 -30.46
N PRO A 46 11.78 14.81 -30.30
CA PRO A 46 12.07 13.89 -31.39
C PRO A 46 10.82 13.20 -31.94
N LYS A 47 10.83 13.10 -33.26
CA LYS A 47 9.82 12.60 -34.19
C LYS A 47 9.64 11.08 -34.12
N THR A 48 8.43 10.67 -34.44
CA THR A 48 8.01 9.32 -34.81
C THR A 48 8.61 8.86 -36.15
N SER A 49 8.93 7.56 -36.24
CA SER A 49 9.01 6.84 -37.52
C SER A 49 8.52 5.41 -37.33
N GLN A 50 7.40 5.10 -37.98
CA GLN A 50 6.90 3.74 -38.22
C GLN A 50 7.80 3.05 -39.24
N GLN A 51 7.97 1.74 -39.11
CA GLN A 51 7.91 0.84 -40.27
C GLN A 51 7.57 -0.60 -39.87
N SER A 52 6.77 -1.19 -40.74
CA SER A 52 6.08 -2.47 -40.75
C SER A 52 6.98 -3.65 -41.14
N GLY A 53 6.64 -4.86 -40.67
CA GLY A 53 7.11 -6.12 -41.24
C GLY A 53 6.28 -7.30 -40.75
N VAL A 54 5.51 -7.90 -41.66
CA VAL A 54 4.68 -9.11 -41.48
C VAL A 54 5.46 -10.33 -41.97
N CYS A 55 5.39 -11.47 -41.27
CA CYS A 55 5.39 -12.79 -41.90
C CYS A 55 4.83 -13.88 -40.96
N SER A 56 4.04 -14.78 -41.54
CA SER A 56 3.22 -15.87 -40.97
C SER A 56 3.88 -17.25 -41.11
N THR A 57 3.40 -18.24 -40.34
CA THR A 57 2.92 -19.63 -40.70
C THR A 57 3.18 -20.63 -39.55
N SER A 58 2.14 -21.17 -38.88
CA SER A 58 1.45 -22.49 -39.06
C SER A 58 2.00 -23.60 -38.13
N THR A 59 1.23 -24.00 -37.10
CA THR A 59 0.50 -25.29 -36.89
C THR A 59 1.37 -26.47 -36.47
N ASP A 60 0.98 -27.15 -35.37
CA ASP A 60 0.69 -28.59 -35.34
C ASP A 60 0.14 -29.03 -33.96
N GLU A 61 -1.02 -29.69 -33.99
CA GLU A 61 -1.65 -30.45 -32.90
C GLU A 61 -1.07 -31.87 -32.85
N VAL A 62 -0.91 -32.49 -31.66
CA VAL A 62 -1.10 -33.94 -31.50
C VAL A 62 -1.61 -34.29 -30.08
N ASP A 63 -2.58 -35.20 -30.10
CA ASP A 63 -3.42 -35.89 -29.11
C ASP A 63 -2.89 -36.37 -27.74
N SER A 64 -3.87 -36.45 -26.82
CA SER A 64 -3.94 -37.27 -25.60
C SER A 64 -4.04 -38.79 -25.89
N PRO A 65 -3.81 -39.71 -24.93
CA PRO A 65 -4.94 -40.16 -24.08
C PRO A 65 -4.56 -40.71 -22.68
N LEU A 66 -5.53 -40.73 -21.75
CA LEU A 66 -5.95 -41.92 -20.96
C LEU A 66 -6.89 -41.53 -19.81
N SER A 67 -8.11 -42.07 -19.88
CA SER A 67 -9.22 -41.93 -18.96
C SER A 67 -9.09 -42.84 -17.73
N ILE A 68 -9.40 -42.32 -16.53
CA ILE A 68 -9.77 -43.14 -15.36
C ILE A 68 -11.07 -42.59 -14.77
N ASN A 69 -12.04 -43.49 -14.63
CA ASN A 69 -13.42 -43.26 -14.24
C ASN A 69 -13.57 -43.38 -12.71
N PHE A 70 -14.02 -42.34 -12.02
CA PHE A 70 -14.45 -42.41 -10.62
C PHE A 70 -15.91 -41.96 -10.50
N LYS A 71 -16.75 -42.85 -9.95
CA LYS A 71 -18.17 -42.56 -9.65
C LYS A 71 -18.28 -41.42 -8.63
N PRO A 72 -19.32 -40.57 -8.70
CA PRO A 72 -19.40 -39.34 -7.90
C PRO A 72 -19.80 -39.64 -6.46
N ILE A 73 -18.94 -39.26 -5.51
CA ILE A 73 -19.32 -39.09 -4.10
C ILE A 73 -20.01 -37.72 -4.01
N GLN A 74 -21.32 -37.73 -4.21
CA GLN A 74 -22.16 -36.54 -4.15
C GLN A 74 -22.73 -36.38 -2.73
N LYS A 75 -21.88 -35.92 -1.81
CA LYS A 75 -22.28 -35.28 -0.54
C LYS A 75 -21.02 -34.60 0.03
N TYR A 76 -21.11 -33.31 0.38
CA TYR A 76 -20.04 -32.44 0.93
C TYR A 76 -19.18 -31.59 -0.03
N LEU A 77 -19.73 -31.09 -1.14
CA LEU A 77 -19.00 -30.20 -2.08
C LEU A 77 -19.19 -28.68 -1.88
N GLY A 78 -19.78 -28.24 -0.76
CA GLY A 78 -20.03 -26.81 -0.51
C GLY A 78 -18.82 -26.00 -0.04
N ASP A 79 -17.91 -26.59 0.74
CA ASP A 79 -16.87 -25.82 1.49
C ASP A 79 -15.41 -26.12 1.10
N LEU A 80 -15.13 -27.19 0.33
CA LEU A 80 -13.74 -27.53 -0.05
C LEU A 80 -13.26 -26.88 -1.36
N SER A 81 -14.15 -26.56 -2.31
CA SER A 81 -13.78 -25.97 -3.60
C SER A 81 -13.20 -24.57 -3.45
N CYS A 82 -13.87 -23.71 -2.68
CA CYS A 82 -13.44 -22.35 -2.38
C CYS A 82 -12.04 -22.31 -1.72
N SER A 83 -11.74 -23.26 -0.83
CA SER A 83 -10.42 -23.33 -0.15
C SER A 83 -9.28 -23.69 -1.12
N THR A 84 -9.55 -24.55 -2.10
CA THR A 84 -8.56 -25.01 -3.07
C THR A 84 -8.34 -23.99 -4.18
N GLU A 85 -9.43 -23.37 -4.67
CA GLU A 85 -9.38 -22.28 -5.63
C GLU A 85 -8.66 -21.05 -5.08
N CYS A 86 -9.00 -20.61 -3.86
CA CYS A 86 -8.31 -19.49 -3.21
C CYS A 86 -6.82 -19.79 -3.00
N ARG A 87 -6.47 -21.02 -2.59
CA ARG A 87 -5.09 -21.47 -2.42
C ARG A 87 -4.31 -21.47 -3.74
N ASN A 88 -4.90 -21.96 -4.82
CA ASN A 88 -4.24 -21.96 -6.13
C ASN A 88 -4.10 -20.53 -6.68
N SER A 89 -5.13 -19.69 -6.47
CA SER A 89 -5.15 -18.29 -6.90
C SER A 89 -4.06 -17.47 -6.25
N ILE A 90 -3.85 -17.59 -4.93
CA ILE A 90 -2.77 -16.86 -4.25
C ILE A 90 -1.38 -17.35 -4.67
N PHE A 91 -1.20 -18.65 -4.92
CA PHE A 91 0.08 -19.16 -5.43
C PHE A 91 0.36 -18.61 -6.82
N GLN A 92 -0.63 -18.59 -7.72
CA GLN A 92 -0.50 -17.95 -9.03
C GLN A 92 -0.15 -16.47 -8.91
N THR A 93 -0.81 -15.74 -8.00
CA THR A 93 -0.53 -14.32 -7.71
C THR A 93 0.93 -14.12 -7.28
N CYS A 94 1.49 -15.04 -6.49
CA CYS A 94 2.88 -15.01 -6.03
C CYS A 94 3.89 -15.65 -7.02
N GLY A 95 3.44 -16.11 -8.19
CA GLY A 95 4.29 -16.84 -9.15
C GLY A 95 4.84 -18.16 -8.58
N GLN A 96 4.04 -18.86 -7.77
CA GLN A 96 4.38 -20.11 -7.10
C GLN A 96 3.42 -21.23 -7.51
N LYS A 97 3.86 -22.49 -7.37
CA LYS A 97 2.99 -23.68 -7.43
C LYS A 97 2.66 -24.22 -6.04
N GLU A 98 3.56 -23.97 -5.08
CA GLU A 98 3.43 -24.42 -3.69
C GLU A 98 4.19 -23.48 -2.74
N PRO A 99 3.92 -23.54 -1.42
CA PRO A 99 4.67 -22.77 -0.44
C PRO A 99 6.16 -23.15 -0.42
N ILE A 100 7.03 -22.14 -0.41
CA ILE A 100 8.48 -22.37 -0.30
C ILE A 100 8.94 -22.41 1.17
N PRO A 101 10.05 -23.08 1.52
CA PRO A 101 10.56 -23.02 2.88
C PRO A 101 10.95 -21.58 3.27
N ILE A 102 10.42 -21.06 4.38
CA ILE A 102 10.71 -19.67 4.85
C ILE A 102 12.21 -19.41 5.09
N ARG A 103 12.97 -20.47 5.37
CA ARG A 103 14.43 -20.40 5.48
C ARG A 103 15.11 -19.91 4.18
N LEU A 104 14.52 -20.16 3.01
CA LEU A 104 15.10 -19.71 1.74
C LEU A 104 15.08 -18.18 1.60
N ILE A 105 14.09 -17.52 2.19
CA ILE A 105 14.02 -16.05 2.22
C ILE A 105 14.97 -15.48 3.27
N THR A 106 15.06 -16.12 4.44
CA THR A 106 15.71 -15.53 5.62
C THR A 106 17.18 -15.91 5.79
N HIS A 107 17.60 -17.06 5.28
CA HIS A 107 19.00 -17.50 5.37
C HIS A 107 19.99 -16.54 4.67
N PRO A 108 19.71 -16.03 3.46
CA PRO A 108 20.59 -15.09 2.76
C PRO A 108 20.72 -13.73 3.43
N LEU A 109 19.79 -13.38 4.34
CA LEU A 109 19.76 -12.04 4.94
C LEU A 109 20.90 -11.86 5.95
N ASN A 110 21.61 -10.75 5.75
CA ASN A 110 22.62 -10.16 6.60
C ASN A 110 22.06 -8.92 7.30
N LYS A 111 22.70 -8.49 8.41
CA LYS A 111 22.30 -7.32 9.22
C LYS A 111 20.79 -7.27 9.53
N LEU A 112 20.19 -8.44 9.76
CA LEU A 112 18.76 -8.58 10.00
C LEU A 112 18.39 -7.95 11.35
N ARG A 113 17.44 -7.03 11.34
CA ARG A 113 16.89 -6.39 12.55
C ARG A 113 15.38 -6.25 12.43
N LYS A 114 14.65 -6.41 13.54
CA LYS A 114 13.23 -6.02 13.60
C LYS A 114 13.18 -4.49 13.64
N ILE A 115 12.25 -3.91 12.88
CA ILE A 115 12.11 -2.45 12.74
C ILE A 115 10.71 -1.95 13.08
N GLY A 116 9.75 -2.85 13.18
CA GLY A 116 8.37 -2.52 13.48
C GLY A 116 7.55 -3.78 13.70
N GLU A 117 6.32 -3.56 14.14
CA GLU A 117 5.30 -4.57 14.36
C GLU A 117 3.95 -4.01 13.92
N GLY A 118 3.06 -4.91 13.53
CA GLY A 118 1.65 -4.59 13.29
C GLY A 118 0.78 -5.69 13.88
N ALA A 119 -0.53 -5.47 13.92
CA ALA A 119 -1.49 -6.39 14.52
C ALA A 119 -1.34 -7.83 14.03
N PHE A 120 -1.09 -8.01 12.73
CA PHE A 120 -1.05 -9.32 12.07
C PHE A 120 0.35 -9.88 11.83
N GLY A 121 1.43 -9.15 12.13
CA GLY A 121 2.75 -9.57 11.72
C GLY A 121 3.93 -8.74 12.22
N GLU A 122 5.09 -9.13 11.72
CA GLU A 122 6.40 -8.64 12.16
C GLU A 122 7.14 -8.03 10.98
N VAL A 123 7.82 -6.88 11.19
CA VAL A 123 8.54 -6.18 10.13
C VAL A 123 10.03 -6.15 10.39
N TYR A 124 10.81 -6.65 9.44
CA TYR A 124 12.27 -6.75 9.54
C TYR A 124 12.97 -6.00 8.42
N ALA A 125 14.10 -5.38 8.71
CA ALA A 125 15.05 -4.92 7.70
C ALA A 125 16.19 -5.94 7.57
N GLY A 126 16.59 -6.28 6.34
CA GLY A 126 17.71 -7.17 6.07
C GLY A 126 18.40 -6.85 4.74
N GLN A 127 19.65 -7.27 4.59
CA GLN A 127 20.45 -7.02 3.37
C GLN A 127 20.83 -8.35 2.73
N PHE A 128 20.70 -8.50 1.42
CA PHE A 128 21.20 -9.68 0.72
C PHE A 128 22.73 -9.72 0.73
N ASN A 129 23.39 -8.58 0.54
CA ASN A 129 24.84 -8.44 0.62
C ASN A 129 25.23 -7.34 1.62
N ARG A 130 26.44 -7.37 2.19
CA ARG A 130 26.87 -6.39 3.21
C ARG A 130 26.84 -4.92 2.75
N ASN A 131 26.83 -4.68 1.44
CA ASN A 131 26.90 -3.38 0.81
C ASN A 131 25.63 -3.02 0.01
N THR A 132 24.56 -3.81 0.12
CA THR A 132 23.28 -3.47 -0.53
C THR A 132 22.39 -2.68 0.41
N VAL A 133 21.55 -1.81 -0.17
CA VAL A 133 20.44 -1.18 0.55
C VAL A 133 19.59 -2.26 1.22
N SER A 134 19.09 -1.96 2.42
CA SER A 134 18.23 -2.87 3.15
C SER A 134 16.90 -3.07 2.42
N ARG A 135 16.39 -4.30 2.43
CA ARG A 135 15.01 -4.65 2.06
C ARG A 135 14.17 -4.79 3.33
N ILE A 136 12.88 -4.54 3.20
CA ILE A 136 11.91 -4.67 4.28
C ILE A 136 11.09 -5.94 4.08
N PHE A 137 10.97 -6.74 5.13
CA PHE A 137 10.25 -8.01 5.14
C PHE A 137 9.09 -7.93 6.14
N LYS A 138 7.87 -7.77 5.64
CA LYS A 138 6.63 -7.92 6.43
C LYS A 138 6.24 -9.39 6.41
N ILE A 139 6.19 -10.02 7.59
CA ILE A 139 5.94 -11.45 7.75
C ILE A 139 4.63 -11.62 8.52
N VAL A 140 3.64 -12.19 7.85
CA VAL A 140 2.27 -12.39 8.39
C VAL A 140 2.01 -13.89 8.49
N ALA A 141 1.68 -14.38 9.69
CA ALA A 141 1.27 -15.77 9.87
C ALA A 141 -0.16 -15.97 9.35
N ILE A 142 -0.36 -16.98 8.51
CA ILE A 142 -1.64 -17.25 7.83
C ILE A 142 -2.07 -18.71 7.97
N GLU A 143 -3.37 -18.96 7.84
CA GLU A 143 -4.00 -20.29 7.83
C GLU A 143 -3.85 -21.14 9.10
N GLY A 144 -3.08 -20.70 10.09
CA GLY A 144 -2.90 -21.40 11.36
C GLY A 144 -4.12 -21.29 12.28
N LYS A 145 -4.18 -22.21 13.27
CA LYS A 145 -5.21 -22.21 14.33
C LYS A 145 -4.78 -21.43 15.57
N LYS A 146 -3.49 -21.13 15.70
CA LYS A 146 -2.94 -20.38 16.83
C LYS A 146 -3.22 -18.90 16.64
N PHE A 147 -3.77 -18.27 17.67
CA PHE A 147 -3.97 -16.82 17.70
C PHE A 147 -2.62 -16.09 17.67
N VAL A 148 -2.60 -14.95 16.99
CA VAL A 148 -1.45 -14.06 16.86
C VAL A 148 -1.91 -12.72 17.40
N ASN A 149 -1.31 -12.27 18.51
CA ASN A 149 -1.69 -11.02 19.18
C ASN A 149 -3.19 -10.96 19.47
N ASP A 150 -3.72 -12.05 20.04
CA ASP A 150 -5.14 -12.24 20.36
C ASP A 150 -6.12 -12.24 19.17
N GLN A 151 -5.61 -12.21 17.94
CA GLN A 151 -6.41 -12.31 16.71
C GLN A 151 -6.23 -13.65 15.98
N LYS A 152 -7.26 -14.05 15.22
CA LYS A 152 -7.17 -15.21 14.33
C LYS A 152 -6.21 -14.89 13.19
N GLN A 153 -5.45 -15.90 12.76
CA GLN A 153 -4.61 -15.74 11.57
C GLN A 153 -5.46 -15.55 10.32
N ARG A 154 -5.01 -14.62 9.48
CA ARG A 154 -5.63 -14.36 8.18
C ARG A 154 -5.62 -15.63 7.31
N LYS A 155 -6.67 -15.79 6.52
CA LYS A 155 -6.84 -16.80 5.48
C LYS A 155 -6.26 -16.33 4.17
N PHE A 156 -6.06 -17.25 3.22
CA PHE A 156 -5.58 -16.92 1.88
C PHE A 156 -6.43 -15.83 1.21
N LYS A 157 -7.75 -15.95 1.32
CA LYS A 157 -8.70 -14.96 0.76
C LYS A 157 -8.56 -13.55 1.39
N GLU A 158 -8.06 -13.46 2.62
CA GLU A 158 -7.94 -12.20 3.37
C GLU A 158 -6.60 -11.51 3.13
N ILE A 159 -5.55 -12.27 2.82
CA ILE A 159 -4.21 -11.71 2.53
C ILE A 159 -3.98 -11.46 1.03
N GLN A 160 -4.70 -12.18 0.16
CA GLN A 160 -4.57 -12.03 -1.29
C GLN A 160 -4.85 -10.59 -1.79
N PRO A 161 -5.87 -9.86 -1.29
CA PRO A 161 -6.12 -8.49 -1.72
C PRO A 161 -4.91 -7.57 -1.53
N GLU A 162 -4.24 -7.64 -0.39
CA GLU A 162 -3.05 -6.82 -0.10
C GLU A 162 -1.91 -7.10 -1.11
N ILE A 163 -1.68 -8.38 -1.45
CA ILE A 163 -0.65 -8.77 -2.44
C ILE A 163 -0.99 -8.19 -3.83
N VAL A 164 -2.24 -8.35 -4.27
CA VAL A 164 -2.67 -7.86 -5.59
C VAL A 164 -2.58 -6.34 -5.63
N ILE A 165 -3.04 -5.64 -4.59
CA ILE A 165 -2.98 -4.17 -4.53
C ILE A 165 -1.53 -3.67 -4.59
N CYS A 166 -0.60 -4.27 -3.85
CA CYS A 166 0.83 -3.94 -3.97
C CYS A 166 1.35 -4.09 -5.41
N GLN A 167 1.00 -5.20 -6.08
CA GLN A 167 1.44 -5.48 -7.45
C GLN A 167 0.85 -4.48 -8.46
N GLU A 168 -0.41 -4.08 -8.29
CA GLU A 168 -1.06 -3.09 -9.14
C GLU A 168 -0.48 -1.69 -8.94
N LEU A 169 -0.26 -1.26 -7.70
CA LEU A 169 0.32 0.05 -7.39
C LEU A 169 1.77 0.16 -7.90
N ASN A 170 2.53 -0.94 -7.97
CA ASN A 170 3.85 -0.95 -8.60
C ASN A 170 3.80 -0.50 -10.07
N LYS A 171 2.72 -0.78 -10.82
CA LYS A 171 2.60 -0.39 -12.23
C LYS A 171 2.63 1.13 -12.42
N LEU A 172 2.19 1.91 -11.42
CA LEU A 172 2.23 3.37 -11.44
C LEU A 172 3.67 3.91 -11.51
N ARG A 173 4.66 3.15 -11.02
CA ARG A 173 6.08 3.53 -11.04
C ARG A 173 6.68 3.52 -12.44
N THR A 174 6.01 2.89 -13.41
CA THR A 174 6.44 2.84 -14.82
C THR A 174 5.43 3.51 -15.75
N GLY A 175 4.38 4.13 -15.20
CA GLY A 175 3.26 4.65 -15.96
C GLY A 175 2.17 3.60 -16.19
N TYR A 176 0.95 3.89 -15.73
CA TYR A 176 -0.21 3.02 -15.90
C TYR A 176 -1.48 3.88 -16.03
N ASN A 177 -2.32 3.60 -17.04
CA ASN A 177 -3.56 4.34 -17.33
C ASN A 177 -3.39 5.88 -17.37
N GLY A 178 -2.29 6.34 -17.97
CA GLY A 178 -1.98 7.78 -18.07
C GLY A 178 -1.55 8.42 -16.76
N CYS A 179 -1.24 7.62 -15.73
CA CYS A 179 -0.78 8.08 -14.42
C CYS A 179 0.63 7.58 -14.11
N PHE A 180 1.42 8.38 -13.40
CA PHE A 180 2.74 8.02 -12.90
C PHE A 180 2.91 8.56 -11.48
N THR A 181 3.42 7.72 -10.59
CA THR A 181 3.86 8.10 -9.25
C THR A 181 4.78 7.02 -8.69
N ASP A 182 5.80 7.43 -7.93
CA ASP A 182 6.64 6.55 -7.11
C ASP A 182 6.32 6.67 -5.60
N GLY A 183 5.22 7.36 -5.26
CA GLY A 183 4.79 7.63 -3.89
C GLY A 183 4.15 6.45 -3.14
N PHE A 184 4.09 5.26 -3.74
CA PHE A 184 3.71 4.01 -3.08
C PHE A 184 4.93 3.09 -2.95
N VAL A 185 4.98 2.34 -1.84
CA VAL A 185 6.07 1.41 -1.59
C VAL A 185 6.20 0.38 -2.71
N ASN A 186 7.44 0.16 -3.16
CA ASN A 186 7.71 -0.82 -4.18
C ASN A 186 7.76 -2.23 -3.56
N LEU A 187 6.89 -3.13 -4.02
CA LEU A 187 6.93 -4.55 -3.69
C LEU A 187 7.87 -5.29 -4.66
N HIS A 188 9.00 -5.79 -4.17
CA HIS A 188 9.92 -6.61 -4.95
C HIS A 188 9.41 -8.03 -5.12
N ASN A 189 8.83 -8.59 -4.05
CA ASN A 189 8.30 -9.95 -4.07
C ASN A 189 7.22 -10.16 -3.01
N ALA A 190 6.26 -11.02 -3.31
CA ALA A 190 5.35 -11.59 -2.31
C ALA A 190 5.43 -13.12 -2.41
N ARG A 191 5.67 -13.78 -1.28
CA ARG A 191 5.87 -15.23 -1.23
C ARG A 191 5.01 -15.87 -0.16
N ILE A 192 4.33 -16.94 -0.51
CA ILE A 192 3.77 -17.87 0.48
C ILE A 192 4.86 -18.85 0.91
N CYS A 193 5.17 -18.83 2.19
CA CYS A 193 6.21 -19.65 2.78
C CYS A 193 5.64 -20.66 3.77
N ARG A 194 6.38 -21.75 4.03
CA ARG A 194 6.09 -22.73 5.08
C ARG A 194 7.31 -22.98 5.95
N GLY A 195 7.11 -23.21 7.24
CA GLY A 195 8.17 -23.69 8.13
C GLY A 195 7.98 -23.24 9.58
N LYS A 196 8.95 -23.59 10.44
CA LYS A 196 9.08 -22.96 11.76
C LYS A 196 9.60 -21.52 11.62
N TYR A 197 9.22 -20.65 12.54
CA TYR A 197 9.77 -19.29 12.60
C TYR A 197 11.32 -19.32 12.66
N PRO A 198 12.02 -18.72 11.68
CA PRO A 198 13.48 -18.78 11.58
C PRO A 198 14.21 -18.23 12.82
N LYS A 199 15.27 -18.91 13.24
CA LYS A 199 16.09 -18.51 14.41
C LYS A 199 16.61 -17.07 14.27
N LYS A 200 17.11 -16.67 13.10
CA LYS A 200 17.58 -15.29 12.83
C LYS A 200 16.49 -14.24 13.12
N LEU A 201 15.26 -14.48 12.69
CA LEU A 201 14.13 -13.57 12.93
C LEU A 201 13.71 -13.56 14.41
N MET A 202 13.72 -14.73 15.05
CA MET A 202 13.43 -14.87 16.48
C MET A 202 14.46 -14.12 17.34
N ASP A 203 15.75 -14.20 17.00
CA ASP A 203 16.81 -13.49 17.72
C ASP A 203 16.69 -11.97 17.51
N ALA A 204 16.38 -11.52 16.30
CA ALA A 204 16.08 -10.11 16.02
C ALA A 204 14.84 -9.61 16.79
N TRP A 205 13.79 -10.44 16.91
CA TRP A 205 12.59 -10.12 17.68
C TRP A 205 12.89 -9.97 19.18
N LYS A 206 13.70 -10.88 19.76
CA LYS A 206 14.11 -10.79 21.17
C LYS A 206 14.93 -9.52 21.44
N ASN A 207 15.84 -9.18 20.53
CA ASN A 207 16.64 -7.96 20.64
C ASN A 207 15.74 -6.72 20.65
N PHE A 208 14.74 -6.66 19.75
CA PHE A 208 13.78 -5.56 19.73
C PHE A 208 12.96 -5.47 21.02
N LYS A 209 12.43 -6.60 21.52
CA LYS A 209 11.68 -6.65 22.79
C LYS A 209 12.47 -6.13 23.99
N ASN A 210 13.79 -6.31 24.02
CA ASN A 210 14.62 -5.83 25.11
C ASN A 210 14.90 -4.31 25.05
N HIS A 211 14.72 -3.67 23.89
CA HIS A 211 15.08 -2.26 23.65
C HIS A 211 13.89 -1.39 23.21
N SER A 212 12.70 -1.96 23.09
CA SER A 212 11.49 -1.29 22.60
C SER A 212 10.27 -1.87 23.30
N GLY A 213 9.20 -1.08 23.44
CA GLY A 213 7.90 -1.55 23.93
C GLY A 213 7.26 -2.49 22.90
N CYS A 214 7.72 -3.74 22.85
CA CYS A 214 7.16 -4.78 21.99
C CYS A 214 5.82 -5.21 22.57
N GLU A 215 4.74 -4.86 21.87
CA GLU A 215 3.37 -5.22 22.21
C GLU A 215 3.04 -6.63 21.73
N ASN A 216 3.63 -7.05 20.61
CA ASN A 216 3.36 -8.34 20.01
C ASN A 216 3.80 -9.53 20.89
N THR A 217 3.03 -10.61 20.79
CA THR A 217 3.34 -11.91 21.38
C THR A 217 4.51 -12.58 20.65
N LYS A 218 5.25 -13.46 21.35
CA LYS A 218 6.39 -14.17 20.75
C LYS A 218 5.92 -15.01 19.53
N PRO A 219 6.53 -14.86 18.34
CA PRO A 219 6.13 -15.57 17.12
C PRO A 219 6.59 -17.04 17.12
N ASP A 220 6.00 -17.84 18.02
CA ASP A 220 6.34 -19.25 18.21
C ASP A 220 5.26 -20.15 17.58
N TYR A 221 5.58 -20.77 16.45
CA TYR A 221 4.63 -21.46 15.58
C TYR A 221 5.05 -22.92 15.31
N PRO A 222 4.08 -23.80 14.96
CA PRO A 222 4.38 -25.17 14.58
C PRO A 222 5.19 -25.24 13.27
N TYR A 223 5.83 -26.39 13.01
CA TYR A 223 6.73 -26.58 11.86
C TYR A 223 6.05 -26.43 10.49
N ASN A 224 4.73 -26.61 10.43
CA ASN A 224 3.92 -26.54 9.21
C ASN A 224 3.22 -25.19 9.04
N GLN A 225 3.52 -24.19 9.87
CA GLN A 225 2.95 -22.84 9.78
C GLN A 225 3.20 -22.24 8.38
N LEU A 226 2.17 -21.58 7.85
CA LEU A 226 2.25 -20.81 6.62
C LEU A 226 2.45 -19.32 6.92
N TYR A 227 3.18 -18.63 6.05
CA TYR A 227 3.41 -17.20 6.15
C TYR A 227 3.21 -16.55 4.79
N ALA A 228 2.59 -15.37 4.76
CA ALA A 228 2.78 -14.42 3.66
C ALA A 228 4.00 -13.56 4.00
N VAL A 229 4.97 -13.50 3.09
CA VAL A 229 6.18 -12.71 3.23
C VAL A 229 6.22 -11.69 2.11
N PHE A 230 6.17 -10.41 2.46
CA PHE A 230 6.28 -9.32 1.51
C PHE A 230 7.69 -8.72 1.60
N GLU A 231 8.39 -8.65 0.48
CA GLU A 231 9.68 -7.99 0.32
C GLU A 231 9.47 -6.61 -0.30
N HIS A 232 9.58 -5.58 0.52
CA HIS A 232 9.41 -4.18 0.14
C HIS A 232 10.75 -3.45 0.04
N GLU A 233 10.75 -2.37 -0.73
CA GLU A 233 11.81 -1.36 -0.70
C GLU A 233 11.91 -0.71 0.69
N PHE A 234 13.10 -0.25 1.07
CA PHE A 234 13.26 0.61 2.25
C PHE A 234 12.93 2.05 1.87
N CYS A 235 11.99 2.67 2.59
CA CYS A 235 11.49 4.01 2.28
C CYS A 235 11.61 4.98 3.46
N GLY A 236 12.57 4.76 4.36
CA GLY A 236 12.84 5.62 5.49
C GLY A 236 12.07 5.25 6.76
N ILE A 237 11.62 6.27 7.50
CA ILE A 237 10.97 6.15 8.82
C ILE A 237 9.55 6.72 8.77
N ASN A 238 8.65 6.27 9.64
CA ASN A 238 7.28 6.79 9.65
C ASN A 238 7.21 8.24 10.17
N VAL A 239 6.16 8.96 9.77
CA VAL A 239 5.96 10.37 10.15
C VAL A 239 5.88 10.54 11.67
N CYS A 240 5.22 9.63 12.39
CA CYS A 240 5.04 9.74 13.84
C CYS A 240 6.33 9.65 14.66
N MET A 241 7.42 9.10 14.10
CA MET A 241 8.74 9.02 14.74
C MET A 241 9.74 10.05 14.20
N SER A 242 9.28 10.97 13.35
CA SER A 242 10.15 11.89 12.62
C SER A 242 10.21 13.28 13.28
N HIS A 243 11.34 13.97 13.07
CA HIS A 243 11.50 15.37 13.44
C HIS A 243 11.43 16.23 12.19
N PHE A 244 10.67 17.32 12.30
CA PHE A 244 10.45 18.25 11.20
C PHE A 244 11.18 19.55 11.47
N LYS A 245 11.83 20.07 10.43
CA LYS A 245 12.50 21.35 10.47
C LYS A 245 11.47 22.47 10.59
N ASP A 246 10.54 22.52 9.65
CA ASP A 246 9.51 23.56 9.58
C ASP A 246 8.24 23.06 8.87
N HIS A 247 7.18 23.87 8.93
CA HIS A 247 5.85 23.54 8.40
C HIS A 247 5.83 23.27 6.88
N ARG A 248 6.83 23.72 6.11
CA ARG A 248 6.90 23.49 4.66
C ARG A 248 7.16 22.02 4.36
N GLN A 249 7.87 21.32 5.24
CA GLN A 249 8.06 19.87 5.12
C GLN A 249 6.74 19.11 5.27
N SER A 250 5.92 19.47 6.25
CA SER A 250 4.60 18.90 6.45
C SER A 250 3.69 19.15 5.25
N LEU A 251 3.63 20.39 4.76
CA LEU A 251 2.86 20.73 3.56
C LEU A 251 3.34 19.94 2.34
N SER A 252 4.65 19.85 2.12
CA SER A 252 5.26 19.05 1.06
C SER A 252 4.79 17.60 1.11
N ILE A 253 4.83 16.95 2.29
CA ILE A 253 4.41 15.55 2.45
C ILE A 253 2.92 15.39 2.17
N ILE A 254 2.06 16.26 2.70
CA ILE A 254 0.61 16.22 2.43
C ILE A 254 0.35 16.33 0.92
N LEU A 255 1.04 17.24 0.23
CA LEU A 255 0.90 17.41 -1.22
C LEU A 255 1.41 16.18 -1.99
N GLN A 256 2.54 15.59 -1.61
CA GLN A 256 3.07 14.38 -2.25
C GLN A 256 2.11 13.18 -2.08
N VAL A 257 1.61 12.96 -0.86
CA VAL A 257 0.63 11.92 -0.55
C VAL A 257 -0.63 12.10 -1.38
N ALA A 258 -1.17 13.31 -1.45
CA ALA A 258 -2.39 13.59 -2.19
C ALA A 258 -2.23 13.41 -3.71
N HIS A 259 -1.10 13.80 -4.30
CA HIS A 259 -0.83 13.53 -5.72
C HIS A 259 -0.68 12.03 -6.00
N ALA A 260 -0.03 11.27 -5.10
CA ALA A 260 0.06 9.82 -5.24
C ALA A 260 -1.32 9.16 -5.18
N LEU A 261 -2.17 9.57 -4.24
CA LEU A 261 -3.56 9.09 -4.15
C LEU A 261 -4.37 9.46 -5.38
N ALA A 262 -4.29 10.70 -5.87
CA ALA A 262 -5.00 11.13 -7.07
C ALA A 262 -4.56 10.35 -8.32
N ALA A 263 -3.26 10.06 -8.47
CA ALA A 263 -2.75 9.22 -9.55
C ALA A 263 -3.34 7.80 -9.50
N ALA A 264 -3.42 7.20 -8.30
CA ALA A 264 -3.99 5.87 -8.11
C ALA A 264 -5.53 5.84 -8.21
N GLU A 265 -6.23 6.89 -7.78
CA GLU A 265 -7.67 7.06 -7.98
C GLU A 265 -8.01 7.03 -9.47
N VAL A 266 -7.32 7.84 -10.29
CA VAL A 266 -7.55 7.88 -11.73
C VAL A 266 -7.15 6.56 -12.40
N ALA A 267 -6.04 5.95 -12.00
CA ALA A 267 -5.52 4.78 -12.70
C ALA A 267 -6.32 3.51 -12.41
N CYS A 268 -6.83 3.36 -11.18
CA CYS A 268 -7.37 2.09 -10.71
C CYS A 268 -8.41 2.24 -9.59
N GLU A 269 -9.02 3.42 -9.44
CA GLU A 269 -10.04 3.68 -8.42
C GLU A 269 -9.59 3.29 -7.00
N PHE A 270 -8.32 3.61 -6.68
CA PHE A 270 -7.70 3.22 -5.42
C PHE A 270 -8.28 3.98 -4.22
N GLU A 271 -8.50 3.27 -3.12
CA GLU A 271 -8.74 3.83 -1.79
C GLU A 271 -7.82 3.17 -0.77
N HIS A 272 -7.08 3.95 0.02
CA HIS A 272 -6.17 3.38 1.02
C HIS A 272 -6.91 2.78 2.22
N ARG A 273 -7.89 3.53 2.74
CA ARG A 273 -8.78 3.19 3.87
C ARG A 273 -8.11 2.92 5.22
N ASP A 274 -6.82 3.19 5.33
CA ASP A 274 -6.08 3.07 6.60
C ASP A 274 -4.82 3.95 6.63
N LEU A 275 -4.92 5.16 6.07
CA LEU A 275 -3.75 6.03 5.88
C LEU A 275 -3.50 6.89 7.12
N HIS A 276 -3.30 6.24 8.26
CA HIS A 276 -2.80 6.91 9.45
C HIS A 276 -1.33 7.33 9.24
N TRP A 277 -0.83 8.28 10.02
CA TRP A 277 0.54 8.81 9.90
C TRP A 277 1.66 7.77 10.10
N GLY A 278 1.33 6.59 10.65
CA GLY A 278 2.25 5.44 10.71
C GLY A 278 2.45 4.77 9.35
N ASN A 279 1.50 4.93 8.43
CA ASN A 279 1.50 4.39 7.07
C ASN A 279 2.02 5.38 6.02
N VAL A 280 2.59 6.50 6.47
CA VAL A 280 3.37 7.43 5.64
C VAL A 280 4.81 7.38 6.11
N LEU A 281 5.70 6.89 5.25
CA LEU A 281 7.14 6.91 5.46
C LEU A 281 7.75 8.15 4.83
N ILE A 282 8.83 8.66 5.42
CA ILE A 282 9.61 9.77 4.91
C ILE A 282 11.09 9.42 4.83
N GLN A 283 11.76 9.97 3.82
CA GLN A 283 13.20 9.82 3.64
C GLN A 283 13.80 11.13 3.14
N GLU A 284 15.00 11.45 3.63
CA GLU A 284 15.80 12.55 3.09
C GLU A 284 16.07 12.36 1.60
N THR A 285 15.97 13.45 0.85
CA THR A 285 16.21 13.46 -0.59
C THR A 285 16.91 14.72 -1.03
N VAL A 286 17.80 14.56 -2.01
CA VAL A 286 18.44 15.67 -2.73
C VAL A 286 17.59 16.16 -3.90
N ASN A 287 16.51 15.45 -4.23
CA ASN A 287 15.59 15.88 -5.27
C ASN A 287 14.88 17.15 -4.83
N ILE A 288 14.81 18.12 -5.74
CA ILE A 288 14.11 19.39 -5.48
C ILE A 288 12.59 19.19 -5.58
N TYR A 289 12.15 18.31 -6.50
CA TYR A 289 10.76 18.02 -6.76
C TYR A 289 10.51 16.52 -6.88
N ASN A 290 9.36 16.07 -6.38
CA ASN A 290 8.74 14.82 -6.79
C ASN A 290 7.82 15.08 -7.98
N VAL A 291 7.81 14.16 -8.94
CA VAL A 291 7.09 14.29 -10.21
C VAL A 291 5.96 13.29 -10.27
N PHE A 292 4.81 13.75 -10.73
CA PHE A 292 3.61 12.93 -10.90
C PHE A 292 3.05 13.15 -12.29
N THR A 293 2.40 12.13 -12.84
CA THR A 293 1.51 12.27 -14.00
C THR A 293 0.11 11.86 -13.59
N ILE A 294 -0.89 12.68 -13.88
CA ILE A 294 -2.30 12.39 -13.58
C ILE A 294 -3.10 12.73 -14.83
N THR A 295 -3.79 11.75 -15.41
CA THR A 295 -4.53 11.92 -16.68
C THR A 295 -3.65 12.53 -17.79
N GLY A 296 -2.39 12.07 -17.89
CA GLY A 296 -1.41 12.56 -18.85
C GLY A 296 -0.83 13.96 -18.58
N LYS A 297 -1.29 14.67 -17.53
CA LYS A 297 -0.75 15.98 -17.13
C LYS A 297 0.37 15.80 -16.12
N PHE A 298 1.45 16.57 -16.28
CA PHE A 298 2.61 16.55 -15.40
C PHE A 298 2.44 17.52 -14.23
N TYR A 299 2.78 17.05 -13.03
CA TYR A 299 2.77 17.82 -11.80
C TYR A 299 4.13 17.68 -11.10
N ARG A 300 4.56 18.73 -10.41
CA ARG A 300 5.78 18.74 -9.60
C ARG A 300 5.46 19.28 -8.20
N VAL A 301 5.87 18.56 -7.18
CA VAL A 301 5.70 18.95 -5.77
C VAL A 301 7.08 19.19 -5.17
N PRO A 302 7.38 20.36 -4.60
CA PRO A 302 8.66 20.59 -3.93
C PRO A 302 8.88 19.56 -2.82
N CYS A 303 10.04 18.93 -2.75
CA CYS A 303 10.33 17.93 -1.71
C CYS A 303 10.57 18.57 -0.33
N CYS A 304 11.10 19.79 -0.28
CA CYS A 304 11.56 20.42 0.98
C CYS A 304 12.54 19.52 1.75
N GLY A 305 13.41 18.80 1.01
CA GLY A 305 14.40 17.87 1.55
C GLY A 305 13.86 16.49 1.93
N LEU A 306 12.56 16.23 1.77
CA LEU A 306 11.92 14.95 2.12
C LEU A 306 11.07 14.40 0.97
N THR A 307 11.15 13.08 0.76
CA THR A 307 10.19 12.35 -0.07
C THR A 307 9.29 11.50 0.82
N SER A 308 8.00 11.39 0.49
CA SER A 308 7.04 10.56 1.21
C SER A 308 6.70 9.28 0.44
N THR A 309 6.46 8.19 1.16
CA THR A 309 6.01 6.92 0.59
C THR A 309 4.86 6.32 1.41
N ILE A 310 3.78 5.97 0.74
CA ILE A 310 2.60 5.33 1.31
C ILE A 310 2.81 3.81 1.41
N ILE A 311 2.49 3.22 2.57
CA ILE A 311 2.63 1.78 2.87
C ILE A 311 1.34 1.19 3.44
N ASP A 312 1.32 -0.13 3.56
CA ASP A 312 0.27 -0.95 4.20
C ASP A 312 -1.12 -0.84 3.55
N PHE A 313 -1.39 -1.75 2.63
CA PHE A 313 -2.64 -1.79 1.88
C PHE A 313 -3.61 -2.84 2.42
N SER A 314 -3.47 -3.23 3.69
CA SER A 314 -4.27 -4.29 4.32
C SER A 314 -5.77 -4.05 4.22
N ASN A 315 -6.21 -2.78 4.29
CA ASN A 315 -7.62 -2.38 4.28
C ASN A 315 -8.07 -1.75 2.96
N SER A 316 -7.16 -1.68 1.98
CA SER A 316 -7.36 -0.91 0.76
C SER A 316 -8.34 -1.55 -0.23
N ARG A 317 -8.71 -0.78 -1.25
CA ARG A 317 -9.59 -1.18 -2.35
C ARG A 317 -9.07 -0.65 -3.67
N ILE A 318 -9.22 -1.43 -4.74
CA ILE A 318 -8.84 -1.08 -6.11
C ILE A 318 -9.79 -1.76 -7.13
N THR A 319 -9.83 -1.23 -8.35
CA THR A 319 -10.37 -1.91 -9.55
C THR A 319 -9.22 -2.30 -10.48
N VAL A 320 -9.02 -3.60 -10.66
CA VAL A 320 -8.04 -4.21 -11.56
C VAL A 320 -8.65 -4.39 -12.94
N ASP A 321 -7.89 -4.08 -14.00
CA ASP A 321 -8.29 -4.25 -15.41
C ASP A 321 -9.67 -3.65 -15.75
N GLY A 322 -10.09 -2.61 -15.02
CA GLY A 322 -11.33 -1.86 -15.24
C GLY A 322 -12.62 -2.55 -14.79
N ASN A 323 -12.58 -3.80 -14.31
CA ASN A 323 -13.80 -4.54 -13.93
C ASN A 323 -13.69 -5.43 -12.68
N LYS A 324 -12.48 -5.74 -12.21
CA LYS A 324 -12.28 -6.65 -11.08
C LYS A 324 -11.99 -5.87 -9.81
N ILE A 325 -12.98 -5.83 -8.91
CA ILE A 325 -12.83 -5.18 -7.61
C ILE A 325 -12.01 -6.09 -6.68
N VAL A 326 -10.96 -5.54 -6.08
CA VAL A 326 -10.13 -6.20 -5.07
C VAL A 326 -10.10 -5.31 -3.84
N PHE A 327 -10.50 -5.84 -2.69
CA PHE A 327 -10.65 -5.07 -1.46
C PHE A 327 -10.57 -5.95 -0.22
N CYS A 328 -10.34 -5.34 0.94
CA CYS A 328 -10.56 -5.94 2.25
C CYS A 328 -12.00 -5.65 2.71
N ASP A 329 -12.76 -6.70 3.04
CA ASP A 329 -14.12 -6.55 3.55
C ASP A 329 -14.13 -6.35 5.07
N LEU A 330 -14.39 -5.11 5.50
CA LEU A 330 -14.47 -4.73 6.90
C LEU A 330 -15.90 -4.80 7.46
N ALA A 331 -16.87 -5.35 6.74
CA ALA A 331 -18.28 -5.29 7.12
C ALA A 331 -18.57 -5.93 8.49
N ASN A 332 -17.81 -6.96 8.86
CA ASN A 332 -17.95 -7.74 10.09
C ASN A 332 -16.72 -7.63 11.01
N ASP A 333 -15.83 -6.66 10.77
CA ASP A 333 -14.66 -6.42 11.62
C ASP A 333 -15.02 -5.41 12.72
N ASP A 334 -15.64 -5.90 13.79
CA ASP A 334 -16.08 -5.03 14.89
C ASP A 334 -14.88 -4.38 15.61
N GLU A 335 -13.74 -5.06 15.70
CA GLU A 335 -12.53 -4.58 16.39
C GLU A 335 -11.99 -3.29 15.76
N GLN A 336 -12.00 -3.20 14.43
CA GLN A 336 -11.55 -2.01 13.69
C GLN A 336 -12.38 -0.74 14.01
N PHE A 337 -13.59 -0.88 14.55
CA PHE A 337 -14.47 0.24 14.89
C PHE A 337 -14.60 0.50 16.41
N ILE A 338 -13.94 -0.29 17.26
CA ILE A 338 -13.89 -0.05 18.70
C ILE A 338 -12.95 1.13 18.98
N GLU A 339 -13.37 2.07 19.83
CA GLU A 339 -12.57 3.24 20.16
C GLU A 339 -11.25 2.84 20.84
N GLY A 340 -10.14 3.21 20.20
CA GLY A 340 -8.79 3.08 20.77
C GLY A 340 -8.17 4.43 21.13
N PRO A 341 -6.85 4.48 21.38
CA PRO A 341 -6.19 5.66 21.95
C PRO A 341 -6.20 6.87 21.03
N ASP A 342 -6.05 6.69 19.71
CA ASP A 342 -6.12 7.79 18.73
C ASP A 342 -7.55 8.03 18.22
N LYS A 343 -8.34 8.78 19.00
CA LYS A 343 -9.75 9.05 18.70
C LYS A 343 -9.99 9.57 17.28
N VAL A 344 -9.08 10.41 16.77
CA VAL A 344 -9.21 10.99 15.43
C VAL A 344 -9.14 9.89 14.38
N GLN A 345 -8.22 8.93 14.52
CA GLN A 345 -8.11 7.77 13.64
C GLN A 345 -9.39 6.91 13.68
N PHE A 346 -9.92 6.62 14.87
CA PHE A 346 -11.12 5.81 15.01
C PHE A 346 -12.39 6.49 14.46
N ASP A 347 -12.47 7.82 14.55
CA ASP A 347 -13.55 8.58 13.94
C ASP A 347 -13.51 8.55 12.41
N VAL A 348 -12.32 8.44 11.79
CA VAL A 348 -12.17 8.20 10.35
C VAL A 348 -12.80 6.85 9.96
N TYR A 349 -12.53 5.75 10.69
CA TYR A 349 -13.17 4.45 10.41
C TYR A 349 -14.70 4.53 10.52
N LYS A 350 -15.23 5.16 11.58
CA LYS A 350 -16.69 5.38 11.75
C LYS A 350 -17.27 6.22 10.61
N ARG A 351 -16.53 7.20 10.08
CA ARG A 351 -16.95 8.03 8.94
C ARG A 351 -16.95 7.23 7.64
N MET A 352 -15.91 6.44 7.38
CA MET A 352 -15.86 5.55 6.21
C MET A 352 -17.01 4.53 6.22
N LYS A 353 -17.28 3.86 7.35
CA LYS A 353 -18.40 2.91 7.49
C LYS A 353 -19.76 3.54 7.12
N ARG A 354 -19.99 4.79 7.53
CA ARG A 354 -21.18 5.56 7.15
C ARG A 354 -21.22 5.87 5.65
N MET A 355 -20.10 6.32 5.09
CA MET A 355 -19.99 6.69 3.67
C MET A 355 -20.17 5.49 2.73
N THR A 356 -19.61 4.34 3.09
CA THR A 356 -19.76 3.09 2.33
C THR A 356 -21.09 2.41 2.58
N ARG A 357 -21.88 2.86 3.58
CA ARG A 357 -23.06 2.15 4.10
C ARG A 357 -22.72 0.69 4.44
N ASN A 358 -21.52 0.46 4.96
CA ASN A 358 -20.92 -0.84 5.23
C ASN A 358 -20.72 -1.76 4.00
N LYS A 359 -20.74 -1.20 2.77
CA LYS A 359 -20.43 -1.92 1.52
C LYS A 359 -19.03 -1.56 1.04
N TRP A 360 -18.04 -2.36 1.43
CA TRP A 360 -16.62 -2.06 1.25
C TRP A 360 -16.09 -2.35 -0.17
N ASP A 361 -16.86 -3.01 -1.03
CA ASP A 361 -16.55 -3.18 -2.45
C ASP A 361 -16.73 -1.86 -3.25
N LYS A 362 -17.67 -1.01 -2.81
CA LYS A 362 -18.02 0.25 -3.49
C LYS A 362 -16.85 1.24 -3.53
N TYR A 363 -16.58 1.81 -4.71
CA TYR A 363 -15.66 2.93 -4.84
C TYR A 363 -16.21 4.20 -4.17
N THR A 364 -15.48 4.73 -3.20
CA THR A 364 -15.84 5.90 -2.41
C THR A 364 -14.59 6.78 -2.19
N PRO A 365 -14.08 7.49 -3.20
CA PRO A 365 -12.80 8.22 -3.15
C PRO A 365 -12.70 9.26 -2.02
N LYS A 366 -13.85 9.76 -1.56
CA LYS A 366 -13.94 10.62 -0.38
C LYS A 366 -13.32 9.98 0.89
N SER A 367 -13.12 8.66 0.94
CA SER A 367 -12.37 8.01 2.02
C SER A 367 -10.91 8.48 2.07
N ASN A 368 -10.24 8.64 0.92
CA ASN A 368 -8.89 9.19 0.82
C ASN A 368 -8.83 10.64 1.31
N VAL A 369 -9.83 11.47 0.94
CA VAL A 369 -9.95 12.85 1.43
C VAL A 369 -10.00 12.90 2.96
N VAL A 370 -10.79 12.02 3.58
CA VAL A 370 -10.92 11.98 5.05
C VAL A 370 -9.58 11.59 5.70
N TRP A 371 -8.80 10.72 5.07
CA TRP A 371 -7.46 10.40 5.54
C TRP A 371 -6.46 11.54 5.36
N ILE A 372 -6.51 12.28 4.24
CA ILE A 372 -5.70 13.50 4.05
C ILE A 372 -6.04 14.54 5.12
N HIS A 373 -7.33 14.69 5.45
CA HIS A 373 -7.76 15.55 6.55
C HIS A 373 -7.16 15.08 7.88
N TYR A 374 -7.24 13.79 8.19
CA TYR A 374 -6.59 13.21 9.38
C TYR A 374 -5.08 13.52 9.41
N LEU A 375 -4.35 13.28 8.33
CA LEU A 375 -2.91 13.58 8.26
C LEU A 375 -2.64 15.06 8.49
N THR A 376 -3.45 15.94 7.90
CA THR A 376 -3.34 17.39 8.07
C THR A 376 -3.54 17.78 9.54
N THR A 377 -4.56 17.23 10.21
CA THR A 377 -4.77 17.41 11.65
C THR A 377 -3.56 16.96 12.45
N LYS A 378 -2.99 15.78 12.16
CA LYS A 378 -1.77 15.29 12.83
C LYS A 378 -0.57 16.20 12.65
N PHE A 379 -0.34 16.72 11.45
CA PHE A 379 0.74 17.67 11.20
C PHE A 379 0.56 19.03 11.89
N LEU A 380 -0.69 19.44 12.15
CA LEU A 380 -1.00 20.69 12.83
C LEU A 380 -0.96 20.57 14.36
N GLU A 381 -1.41 19.44 14.90
CA GLU A 381 -1.65 19.27 16.34
C GLU A 381 -0.52 18.50 17.04
N ASP A 382 0.08 17.51 16.37
CA ASP A 382 0.97 16.55 17.02
C ASP A 382 2.45 16.69 16.59
N VAL A 383 2.74 17.40 15.50
CA VAL A 383 4.12 17.57 15.01
C VAL A 383 4.78 18.82 15.61
N SER A 384 5.95 18.63 16.21
CA SER A 384 6.83 19.72 16.67
C SER A 384 7.86 20.10 15.60
N TYR A 385 8.10 21.40 15.44
CA TYR A 385 9.06 21.95 14.48
C TYR A 385 10.31 22.50 15.19
N THR A 386 11.50 22.17 14.69
CA THR A 386 12.76 22.60 15.31
C THR A 386 13.13 24.04 14.96
N ASP A 387 12.76 24.52 13.78
CA ASP A 387 13.02 25.88 13.31
C ASP A 387 11.70 26.66 13.33
N ILE A 388 11.46 27.35 14.44
CA ILE A 388 10.40 28.36 14.54
C ILE A 388 10.98 29.67 13.99
N GLY A 389 11.25 29.70 12.68
CA GLY A 389 11.67 30.89 11.95
C GLY A 389 10.50 31.82 11.68
#